data_AF-A0A954L4Z3-F1
#
_entry.id   AF-A0A954L4Z3-F1
#
_cell.length_a   1.000
_cell.length_b   1.000
_cell.length_c   1.000
_cell.angle_alpha   90.00
_cell.angle_beta   90.00
_cell.angle_gamma   90.00
#
_symmetry.space_group_name_H-M   'P 1'
#
loop_
_entity.id
_entity.type
_entity.pdbx_description
1 polymer ?
#
loop_
_entity_poly.entity_id
_entity_poly.type
_entity_poly.pdbx_seq_one_letter_code
_entity_poly.pdbx_strand_id
1 'polypeptide(L)'
;MASLRAFLVLMCLAGYAAAAPPEGTSRVSYFGYDDCVALQNDSTRVVLCHHSGGRVLEYALHGVNAIALDDAGRGWLPGNKDRRGAGTGGRIDIGPEQTIPKHPLLWEGAWTASTPAPFTARLVSQADDATGVQLVRDFVLASDSSELQVTQTIRNVSRQTVEYCHWSRTFGVGGGVVVLPVTEPSRFPNRYVMYQPDGAIQMRPVDPHIQLRDGCLVIDGAPQFPKLGFDSAAGWFGYAMPNDLLWVKRFPVYPDRV
;
A
#
# COMPACT_ATOMS: atom_id res chain seq x y z
N MET A 1 -56.87 54.74 -8.41
CA MET A 1 -55.41 54.81 -8.66
C MET A 1 -54.72 53.99 -7.59
N ALA A 2 -54.40 52.72 -7.86
CA ALA A 2 -53.70 51.83 -6.94
C ALA A 2 -52.30 51.53 -7.52
N SER A 3 -51.26 52.01 -6.84
CA SER A 3 -49.86 51.84 -7.24
C SER A 3 -49.31 50.56 -6.61
N LEU A 4 -49.12 49.53 -7.42
CA LEU A 4 -48.46 48.28 -7.04
C LEU A 4 -46.94 48.49 -7.03
N ARG A 5 -46.31 48.48 -5.84
CA ARG A 5 -44.84 48.49 -5.70
C ARG A 5 -44.32 47.06 -5.84
N ALA A 6 -43.63 46.78 -6.93
CA ALA A 6 -42.90 45.53 -7.11
C ALA A 6 -41.60 45.56 -6.29
N PHE A 7 -41.48 44.64 -5.33
CA PHE A 7 -40.24 44.38 -4.60
C PHE A 7 -39.39 43.41 -5.43
N LEU A 8 -38.26 43.88 -5.95
CA LEU A 8 -37.28 43.04 -6.63
C LEU A 8 -36.41 42.34 -5.55
N VAL A 9 -36.58 41.04 -5.38
CA VAL A 9 -35.71 40.23 -4.52
C VAL A 9 -34.49 39.82 -5.35
N LEU A 10 -33.33 40.43 -5.05
CA LEU A 10 -32.07 40.07 -5.66
C LEU A 10 -31.53 38.80 -4.98
N MET A 11 -31.71 37.64 -5.62
CA MET A 11 -31.07 36.39 -5.18
C MET A 11 -29.58 36.44 -5.54
N CYS A 12 -28.74 36.72 -4.54
CA CYS A 12 -27.29 36.55 -4.66
C CYS A 12 -26.95 35.05 -4.66
N LEU A 13 -26.76 34.46 -5.85
CA LEU A 13 -26.14 33.15 -6.01
C LEU A 13 -24.64 33.30 -5.75
N ALA A 14 -24.22 33.12 -4.49
CA ALA A 14 -22.82 32.92 -4.16
C ALA A 14 -22.40 31.52 -4.66
N GLY A 15 -21.78 31.47 -5.84
CA GLY A 15 -21.14 30.26 -6.32
C GLY A 15 -20.02 29.86 -5.36
N TYR A 16 -20.16 28.69 -4.71
CA TYR A 16 -19.05 28.06 -4.00
C TYR A 16 -18.01 27.65 -5.04
N ALA A 17 -16.99 28.48 -5.25
CA ALA A 17 -15.79 28.05 -5.96
C ALA A 17 -15.12 26.98 -5.08
N ALA A 18 -15.06 25.74 -5.56
CA ALA A 18 -14.29 24.70 -4.89
C ALA A 18 -12.84 25.19 -4.77
N ALA A 19 -12.27 25.13 -3.56
CA ALA A 19 -10.88 25.47 -3.35
C ALA A 19 -10.00 24.63 -4.29
N ALA A 20 -8.99 25.25 -4.90
CA ALA A 20 -8.01 24.51 -5.68
C ALA A 20 -7.39 23.39 -4.82
N PRO A 21 -7.13 22.21 -5.39
CA PRO A 21 -6.48 21.14 -4.64
C PRO A 21 -5.10 21.63 -4.14
N PRO A 22 -4.62 21.14 -2.98
CA PRO A 22 -3.27 21.41 -2.54
C PRO A 22 -2.25 21.06 -3.61
N GLU A 23 -1.14 21.79 -3.63
CA GLU A 23 -0.03 21.56 -4.57
C GLU A 23 0.40 20.09 -4.61
N GLY A 24 0.73 19.59 -5.80
CA GLY A 24 1.14 18.21 -6.00
C GLY A 24 0.04 17.18 -5.79
N THR A 25 -1.22 17.59 -5.60
CA THR A 25 -2.37 16.69 -5.44
C THR A 25 -3.41 16.90 -6.54
N SER A 26 -4.05 15.81 -6.99
CA SER A 26 -5.18 15.89 -7.91
C SER A 26 -6.13 14.69 -7.78
N ARG A 27 -7.33 14.82 -8.35
CA ARG A 27 -8.27 13.71 -8.53
C ARG A 27 -8.21 13.21 -9.97
N VAL A 28 -8.08 11.91 -10.16
CA VAL A 28 -7.86 11.29 -11.47
C VAL A 28 -8.70 10.02 -11.64
N SER A 29 -9.06 9.72 -12.88
CA SER A 29 -9.49 8.36 -13.26
C SER A 29 -8.26 7.52 -13.57
N TYR A 30 -8.12 6.38 -12.92
CA TYR A 30 -6.98 5.48 -13.12
C TYR A 30 -7.38 4.02 -12.87
N PHE A 31 -6.93 3.13 -13.76
CA PHE A 31 -7.12 1.69 -13.65
C PHE A 31 -8.59 1.24 -13.41
N GLY A 32 -9.54 1.93 -14.05
CA GLY A 32 -10.98 1.63 -13.96
C GLY A 32 -11.66 2.18 -12.70
N TYR A 33 -11.00 3.05 -11.95
CA TYR A 33 -11.58 3.78 -10.84
C TYR A 33 -11.57 5.28 -11.14
N ASP A 34 -12.67 5.95 -10.86
CA ASP A 34 -12.76 7.41 -10.87
C ASP A 34 -12.36 7.97 -9.50
N ASP A 35 -12.09 9.28 -9.41
CA ASP A 35 -11.80 9.99 -8.15
C ASP A 35 -10.64 9.40 -7.31
N CYS A 36 -9.67 8.74 -7.94
CA CYS A 36 -8.43 8.35 -7.27
C CYS A 36 -7.62 9.59 -6.89
N VAL A 37 -6.86 9.51 -5.80
CA VAL A 37 -5.95 10.59 -5.40
C VAL A 37 -4.61 10.37 -6.09
N ALA A 38 -4.13 11.36 -6.84
CA ALA A 38 -2.77 11.38 -7.35
C ALA A 38 -1.91 12.34 -6.52
N LEU A 39 -0.72 11.89 -6.14
CA LEU A 39 0.37 12.71 -5.63
C LEU A 39 1.45 12.78 -6.71
N GLN A 40 1.94 13.98 -7.05
CA GLN A 40 2.89 14.13 -8.15
C GLN A 40 3.85 15.30 -7.93
N ASN A 41 5.12 15.06 -8.24
CA ASN A 41 6.17 16.07 -8.42
C ASN A 41 6.80 15.93 -9.83
N ASP A 42 7.96 16.55 -10.06
CA ASP A 42 8.63 16.55 -11.37
C ASP A 42 9.04 15.16 -11.87
N SER A 43 9.41 14.24 -10.97
CA SER A 43 9.95 12.92 -11.33
C SER A 43 9.01 11.77 -11.02
N THR A 44 8.08 11.94 -10.09
CA THR A 44 7.38 10.84 -9.43
C THR A 44 5.89 11.08 -9.36
N ARG A 45 5.13 10.02 -9.67
CA ARG A 45 3.67 10.01 -9.58
C ARG A 45 3.21 8.80 -8.78
N VAL A 46 2.30 9.03 -7.83
CA VAL A 46 1.69 8.00 -7.00
C VAL A 46 0.17 8.10 -7.13
N VAL A 47 -0.50 6.99 -7.39
CA VAL A 47 -1.97 6.95 -7.47
C VAL A 47 -2.53 6.04 -6.40
N LEU A 48 -3.44 6.60 -5.60
CA LEU A 48 -4.07 5.98 -4.45
C LEU A 48 -5.56 5.76 -4.72
N CYS A 49 -6.01 4.52 -4.54
CA CYS A 49 -7.40 4.12 -4.74
C CYS A 49 -8.06 3.80 -3.40
N HIS A 50 -8.98 4.65 -3.00
CA HIS A 50 -9.76 4.45 -1.78
C HIS A 50 -10.98 3.54 -2.00
N HIS A 51 -11.43 3.32 -3.23
CA HIS A 51 -12.62 2.51 -3.54
C HIS A 51 -12.52 1.04 -3.13
N SER A 52 -11.31 0.50 -3.00
CA SER A 52 -11.11 -0.83 -2.44
C SER A 52 -9.83 -0.93 -1.63
N GLY A 53 -10.00 -0.93 -0.30
CA GLY A 53 -8.97 -1.22 0.69
C GLY A 53 -7.77 -0.28 0.66
N GLY A 54 -7.91 0.96 0.19
CA GLY A 54 -6.87 2.00 0.19
C GLY A 54 -5.58 1.66 -0.58
N ARG A 55 -5.70 1.08 -1.78
CA ARG A 55 -4.57 0.60 -2.60
C ARG A 55 -3.64 1.71 -3.08
N VAL A 56 -2.38 1.34 -3.29
CA VAL A 56 -1.43 2.06 -4.17
C VAL A 56 -1.50 1.41 -5.55
N LEU A 57 -2.13 2.08 -6.52
CA LEU A 57 -2.25 1.57 -7.88
C LEU A 57 -1.04 1.93 -8.75
N GLU A 58 -0.38 3.03 -8.43
CA GLU A 58 0.80 3.47 -9.16
C GLU A 58 1.84 4.01 -8.19
N TYR A 59 3.09 3.68 -8.47
CA TYR A 59 4.27 4.39 -8.02
C TYR A 59 5.20 4.44 -9.21
N ALA A 60 5.19 5.56 -9.93
CA ALA A 60 5.94 5.73 -11.16
C ALA A 60 7.10 6.69 -10.99
N LEU A 61 8.27 6.30 -11.48
CA LEU A 61 9.45 7.15 -11.62
C LEU A 61 9.66 7.43 -13.11
N HIS A 62 9.66 8.71 -13.49
CA HIS A 62 9.75 9.17 -14.89
C HIS A 62 8.77 8.44 -15.84
N GLY A 63 7.55 8.20 -15.36
CA GLY A 63 6.49 7.52 -16.11
C GLY A 63 6.55 5.99 -16.11
N VAL A 64 7.56 5.37 -15.52
CA VAL A 64 7.67 3.90 -15.40
C VAL A 64 7.10 3.46 -14.05
N ASN A 65 6.01 2.69 -14.06
CA ASN A 65 5.35 2.21 -12.83
C ASN A 65 6.08 0.99 -12.24
N ALA A 66 6.38 1.06 -10.95
CA ALA A 66 6.95 -0.04 -10.16
C ALA A 66 5.88 -1.04 -9.69
N ILE A 67 4.61 -0.62 -9.60
CA ILE A 67 3.51 -1.46 -9.12
C ILE A 67 2.96 -2.30 -10.28
N ALA A 68 2.95 -3.62 -10.10
CA ALA A 68 2.30 -4.54 -11.02
C ALA A 68 0.78 -4.43 -10.89
N LEU A 69 0.13 -4.31 -12.05
CA LEU A 69 -1.32 -4.27 -12.19
C LEU A 69 -1.76 -5.41 -13.10
N ASP A 70 -2.65 -6.26 -12.58
CA ASP A 70 -3.33 -7.29 -13.38
C ASP A 70 -4.64 -6.71 -13.92
N ASP A 71 -4.81 -6.67 -15.25
CA ASP A 71 -6.00 -6.15 -15.93
C ASP A 71 -7.31 -6.83 -15.46
N ALA A 72 -7.26 -8.07 -14.97
CA ALA A 72 -8.42 -8.72 -14.34
C ALA A 72 -8.92 -7.98 -13.08
N GLY A 73 -8.10 -7.10 -12.51
CA GLY A 73 -8.42 -6.23 -11.37
C GLY A 73 -8.83 -4.81 -11.72
N ARG A 74 -8.92 -4.47 -13.00
CA ARG A 74 -9.37 -3.14 -13.45
C ARG A 74 -10.80 -2.88 -12.97
N GLY A 75 -11.00 -1.78 -12.23
CA GLY A 75 -12.31 -1.41 -11.70
C GLY A 75 -12.94 -2.44 -10.74
N TRP A 76 -12.15 -3.38 -10.21
CA TRP A 76 -12.63 -4.37 -9.26
C TRP A 76 -13.19 -3.73 -7.97
N LEU A 77 -14.36 -4.18 -7.54
CA LEU A 77 -15.02 -3.74 -6.31
C LEU A 77 -15.41 -4.96 -5.46
N PRO A 78 -15.60 -4.79 -4.14
CA PRO A 78 -16.14 -5.83 -3.27
C PRO A 78 -17.38 -6.49 -3.85
N GLY A 79 -17.46 -7.82 -3.73
CA GLY A 79 -18.57 -8.62 -4.28
C GLY A 79 -18.42 -9.03 -5.74
N ASN A 80 -17.37 -8.59 -6.45
CA ASN A 80 -17.06 -9.13 -7.77
C ASN A 80 -16.68 -10.62 -7.68
N LYS A 81 -17.24 -11.42 -8.60
CA LYS A 81 -17.05 -12.88 -8.67
C LYS A 81 -15.64 -13.27 -9.13
N ASP A 82 -15.00 -12.46 -9.97
CA ASP A 82 -13.60 -12.72 -10.34
C ASP A 82 -12.68 -12.26 -9.21
N ARG A 83 -12.17 -13.23 -8.45
CA ARG A 83 -11.30 -12.99 -7.31
C ARG A 83 -9.89 -12.58 -7.71
N ARG A 84 -9.46 -12.79 -8.96
CA ARG A 84 -8.12 -12.40 -9.44
C ARG A 84 -7.89 -10.90 -9.27
N GLY A 85 -8.94 -10.12 -9.47
CA GLY A 85 -8.88 -8.67 -9.35
C GLY A 85 -8.70 -8.12 -7.93
N ALA A 86 -8.97 -8.91 -6.90
CA ALA A 86 -8.84 -8.47 -5.50
C ALA A 86 -7.36 -8.20 -5.10
N GLY A 87 -6.42 -8.90 -5.76
CA GLY A 87 -4.99 -8.88 -5.41
C GLY A 87 -4.15 -7.79 -6.09
N THR A 88 -4.71 -7.00 -7.00
CA THR A 88 -3.94 -6.01 -7.79
C THR A 88 -3.50 -4.79 -6.97
N GLY A 89 -2.35 -4.21 -7.33
CA GLY A 89 -1.80 -3.00 -6.72
C GLY A 89 -1.14 -3.20 -5.35
N GLY A 90 -0.34 -2.22 -4.91
CA GLY A 90 0.27 -2.20 -3.59
C GLY A 90 -0.76 -2.13 -2.47
N ARG A 91 -0.54 -2.91 -1.41
CA ARG A 91 -1.48 -3.11 -0.30
C ARG A 91 -0.76 -3.03 1.04
N ILE A 92 -1.48 -2.63 2.06
CA ILE A 92 -1.01 -2.59 3.44
C ILE A 92 -2.16 -3.13 4.29
N ASP A 93 -1.88 -3.90 5.32
CA ASP A 93 -2.89 -4.71 6.00
C ASP A 93 -2.49 -4.99 7.45
N ILE A 94 -3.30 -5.78 8.16
CA ILE A 94 -3.03 -6.25 9.51
C ILE A 94 -2.92 -7.77 9.57
N GLY A 95 -2.20 -8.26 10.57
CA GLY A 95 -2.07 -9.69 10.85
C GLY A 95 -1.95 -9.97 12.36
N PRO A 96 -1.67 -11.22 12.76
CA PRO A 96 -1.42 -12.38 11.90
C PRO A 96 -2.71 -12.93 11.25
N GLU A 97 -2.74 -13.06 9.93
CA GLU A 97 -3.95 -13.39 9.14
C GLU A 97 -4.68 -14.66 9.61
N GLN A 98 -3.94 -15.65 10.11
CA GLN A 98 -4.49 -16.95 10.52
C GLN A 98 -5.17 -16.93 11.90
N THR A 99 -4.89 -15.93 12.73
CA THR A 99 -5.33 -15.89 14.13
C THR A 99 -6.24 -14.72 14.45
N ILE A 100 -6.25 -13.68 13.63
CA ILE A 100 -7.14 -12.53 13.81
C ILE A 100 -8.48 -12.75 13.09
N PRO A 101 -9.56 -12.07 13.52
CA PRO A 101 -10.84 -12.11 12.82
C PRO A 101 -10.72 -11.73 11.35
N LYS A 102 -11.53 -12.36 10.49
CA LYS A 102 -11.63 -11.99 9.07
C LYS A 102 -12.16 -10.56 8.95
N HIS A 103 -11.51 -9.75 8.12
CA HIS A 103 -11.78 -8.32 7.98
C HIS A 103 -11.91 -7.88 6.50
N PRO A 104 -12.87 -8.45 5.74
CA PRO A 104 -13.08 -8.06 4.34
C PRO A 104 -13.45 -6.58 4.19
N LEU A 105 -14.02 -5.96 5.23
CA LEU A 105 -14.32 -4.53 5.23
C LEU A 105 -13.04 -3.68 5.18
N LEU A 106 -12.04 -3.99 6.01
CA LEU A 106 -10.74 -3.31 5.99
C LEU A 106 -9.98 -3.61 4.69
N TRP A 107 -10.03 -4.86 4.22
CA TRP A 107 -9.26 -5.34 3.08
C TRP A 107 -9.83 -4.90 1.71
N GLU A 108 -11.14 -4.98 1.53
CA GLU A 108 -11.80 -4.79 0.24
C GLU A 108 -12.67 -3.52 0.22
N GLY A 109 -13.19 -3.07 1.37
CA GLY A 109 -14.17 -1.99 1.46
C GLY A 109 -13.68 -0.63 0.97
N ALA A 110 -14.64 0.26 0.65
CA ALA A 110 -14.34 1.62 0.23
C ALA A 110 -13.93 2.50 1.42
N TRP A 111 -12.76 3.12 1.35
CA TRP A 111 -12.25 4.03 2.35
C TRP A 111 -12.59 5.47 1.97
N THR A 112 -12.47 6.40 2.92
CA THR A 112 -12.50 7.83 2.61
C THR A 112 -11.11 8.32 2.23
N ALA A 113 -11.04 9.39 1.43
CA ALA A 113 -9.79 9.97 0.96
C ALA A 113 -9.81 11.50 1.08
N SER A 114 -8.76 12.07 1.66
CA SER A 114 -8.54 13.52 1.71
C SER A 114 -7.10 13.89 1.37
N THR A 115 -6.90 15.14 0.97
CA THR A 115 -5.60 15.75 0.67
C THR A 115 -5.44 16.98 1.57
N PRO A 116 -4.94 16.80 2.80
CA PRO A 116 -4.97 17.86 3.81
C PRO A 116 -3.91 18.96 3.60
N ALA A 117 -2.85 18.67 2.84
CA ALA A 117 -1.72 19.57 2.59
C ALA A 117 -1.02 19.22 1.26
N PRO A 118 -0.11 20.09 0.75
CA PRO A 118 0.69 19.79 -0.43
C PRO A 118 1.36 18.43 -0.39
N PHE A 119 1.33 17.70 -1.51
CA PHE A 119 1.96 16.38 -1.68
C PHE A 119 1.53 15.32 -0.64
N THR A 120 0.40 15.52 0.04
CA THR A 120 -0.10 14.59 1.07
C THR A 120 -1.47 14.02 0.74
N ALA A 121 -1.69 12.78 1.16
CA ALA A 121 -3.00 12.15 1.13
C ALA A 121 -3.24 11.32 2.40
N ARG A 122 -4.49 11.28 2.84
CA ARG A 122 -4.94 10.44 3.95
C ARG A 122 -6.09 9.55 3.48
N LEU A 123 -5.95 8.25 3.72
CA LEU A 123 -7.01 7.27 3.52
C LEU A 123 -7.47 6.72 4.87
N VAL A 124 -8.78 6.65 5.11
CA VAL A 124 -9.34 6.17 6.38
C VAL A 124 -10.38 5.07 6.11
N SER A 125 -10.20 3.91 6.73
CA SER A 125 -11.16 2.81 6.66
C SER A 125 -12.40 3.09 7.51
N GLN A 126 -13.42 2.28 7.32
CA GLN A 126 -14.46 2.08 8.32
C GLN A 126 -13.86 1.53 9.62
N ALA A 127 -14.56 1.75 10.73
CA ALA A 127 -14.36 0.91 11.91
C ALA A 127 -14.83 -0.52 11.57
N ASP A 128 -14.04 -1.51 11.91
CA ASP A 128 -14.35 -2.92 11.69
C ASP A 128 -14.68 -3.59 13.01
N ASP A 129 -15.95 -3.97 13.20
CA ASP A 129 -16.43 -4.53 14.47
C ASP A 129 -15.79 -5.88 14.78
N ALA A 130 -15.47 -6.67 13.76
CA ALA A 130 -14.90 -8.02 13.93
C ALA A 130 -13.50 -7.95 14.54
N THR A 131 -12.66 -7.04 14.05
CA THR A 131 -11.29 -6.82 14.56
C THR A 131 -11.23 -5.77 15.67
N GLY A 132 -12.27 -4.95 15.84
CA GLY A 132 -12.28 -3.86 16.82
C GLY A 132 -11.34 -2.69 16.49
N VAL A 133 -10.86 -2.60 15.24
CA VAL A 133 -9.92 -1.56 14.81
C VAL A 133 -10.41 -0.74 13.63
N GLN A 134 -9.81 0.44 13.47
CA GLN A 134 -9.90 1.28 12.29
C GLN A 134 -8.49 1.52 11.75
N LEU A 135 -8.33 1.50 10.43
CA LEU A 135 -7.05 1.74 9.77
C LEU A 135 -7.01 3.15 9.19
N VAL A 136 -5.86 3.80 9.36
CA VAL A 136 -5.54 5.08 8.72
C VAL A 136 -4.22 4.93 7.99
N ARG A 137 -4.14 5.47 6.78
CA ARG A 137 -2.91 5.54 6.01
C ARG A 137 -2.65 6.98 5.60
N ASP A 138 -1.49 7.47 6.00
CA ASP A 138 -0.97 8.77 5.59
C ASP A 138 0.16 8.56 4.58
N PHE A 139 0.08 9.32 3.49
CA PHE A 139 1.03 9.32 2.39
C PHE A 139 1.62 10.72 2.25
N VAL A 140 2.94 10.80 2.16
CA VAL A 140 3.67 12.05 1.90
C VAL A 140 4.69 11.77 0.81
N LEU A 141 4.50 12.40 -0.36
CA LEU A 141 5.48 12.39 -1.43
C LEU A 141 6.44 13.57 -1.21
N ALA A 142 7.74 13.32 -1.20
CA ALA A 142 8.73 14.40 -1.17
C ALA A 142 8.55 15.31 -2.38
N SER A 143 8.68 16.63 -2.22
CA SER A 143 8.45 17.56 -3.33
C SER A 143 9.56 17.53 -4.40
N ASP A 144 10.74 17.04 -4.04
CA ASP A 144 11.99 17.13 -4.82
C ASP A 144 12.71 15.78 -5.03
N SER A 145 12.11 14.67 -4.61
CA SER A 145 12.66 13.33 -4.80
C SER A 145 11.58 12.29 -5.02
N SER A 146 11.97 11.04 -5.25
CA SER A 146 11.00 9.95 -5.38
C SER A 146 10.48 9.42 -4.05
N GLU A 147 10.99 9.88 -2.90
CA GLU A 147 10.63 9.30 -1.60
C GLU A 147 9.13 9.44 -1.31
N LEU A 148 8.45 8.31 -1.06
CA LEU A 148 7.10 8.26 -0.53
C LEU A 148 7.14 7.70 0.89
N GLN A 149 6.86 8.55 1.86
CA GLN A 149 6.61 8.11 3.22
C GLN A 149 5.19 7.58 3.33
N VAL A 150 5.05 6.39 3.94
CA VAL A 150 3.74 5.80 4.22
C VAL A 150 3.65 5.42 5.68
N THR A 151 2.71 6.02 6.40
CA THR A 151 2.41 5.70 7.80
C THR A 151 1.08 4.96 7.86
N GLN A 152 1.10 3.68 8.24
CA GLN A 152 -0.12 2.96 8.60
C GLN A 152 -0.34 3.01 10.11
N THR A 153 -1.51 3.45 10.53
CA THR A 153 -1.95 3.45 11.93
C THR A 153 -3.07 2.42 12.12
N ILE A 154 -2.91 1.57 13.12
CA ILE A 154 -3.99 0.69 13.62
C ILE A 154 -4.57 1.39 14.86
N ARG A 155 -5.81 1.86 14.76
CA ARG A 155 -6.51 2.51 15.87
C ARG A 155 -7.44 1.49 16.52
N ASN A 156 -7.19 1.14 17.78
CA ASN A 156 -8.14 0.37 18.56
C ASN A 156 -9.35 1.25 18.88
N VAL A 157 -10.51 0.88 18.34
CA VAL A 157 -11.80 1.58 18.55
C VAL A 157 -12.75 0.75 19.41
N SER A 158 -12.29 -0.41 19.88
CA SER A 158 -13.01 -1.29 20.79
C SER A 158 -12.73 -0.95 22.26
N ARG A 159 -13.36 -1.72 23.16
CA ARG A 159 -13.10 -1.66 24.61
C ARG A 159 -12.16 -2.77 25.08
N GLN A 160 -11.61 -3.56 24.18
CA GLN A 160 -10.76 -4.69 24.48
C GLN A 160 -9.33 -4.41 24.04
N THR A 161 -8.35 -4.97 24.75
CA THR A 161 -6.98 -5.04 24.24
C THR A 161 -6.94 -5.99 23.06
N VAL A 162 -6.30 -5.57 21.98
CA VAL A 162 -6.06 -6.38 20.78
C VAL A 162 -4.58 -6.34 20.43
N GLU A 163 -4.06 -7.43 19.89
CA GLU A 163 -2.65 -7.60 19.55
C GLU A 163 -2.51 -7.93 18.07
N TYR A 164 -2.16 -6.92 17.26
CA TYR A 164 -2.06 -7.04 15.80
C TYR A 164 -0.70 -6.58 15.29
N CYS A 165 -0.30 -7.12 14.14
CA CYS A 165 0.92 -6.77 13.43
C CYS A 165 0.60 -5.94 12.19
N HIS A 166 1.52 -5.05 11.81
CA HIS A 166 1.48 -4.40 10.49
C HIS A 166 1.93 -5.37 9.41
N TRP A 167 1.22 -5.38 8.28
CA TRP A 167 1.61 -6.11 7.09
C TRP A 167 1.66 -5.16 5.90
N SER A 168 2.64 -5.32 5.01
CA SER A 168 2.69 -4.58 3.76
C SER A 168 3.01 -5.53 2.61
N ARG A 169 2.25 -5.41 1.52
CA ARG A 169 2.33 -6.22 0.31
C ARG A 169 2.59 -5.30 -0.87
N THR A 170 3.84 -5.26 -1.33
CA THR A 170 4.23 -4.52 -2.53
C THR A 170 4.28 -5.51 -3.69
N PHE A 171 3.31 -5.44 -4.60
CA PHE A 171 3.31 -6.26 -5.81
C PHE A 171 4.07 -5.54 -6.91
N GLY A 172 5.35 -5.87 -7.05
CA GLY A 172 6.21 -5.34 -8.11
C GLY A 172 6.11 -6.13 -9.40
N VAL A 173 6.63 -5.58 -10.50
CA VAL A 173 6.79 -6.31 -11.77
C VAL A 173 7.68 -7.54 -11.52
N GLY A 174 7.22 -8.74 -11.91
CA GLY A 174 7.94 -10.00 -11.66
C GLY A 174 9.20 -10.15 -12.51
N GLY A 175 10.09 -11.07 -12.10
CA GLY A 175 11.33 -11.38 -12.83
C GLY A 175 12.53 -10.49 -12.48
N GLY A 176 12.45 -9.73 -11.40
CA GLY A 176 13.57 -8.93 -10.89
C GLY A 176 14.46 -9.68 -9.89
N VAL A 177 15.46 -8.97 -9.36
CA VAL A 177 16.42 -9.46 -8.37
C VAL A 177 16.12 -8.84 -7.00
N VAL A 178 15.93 -9.67 -5.98
CA VAL A 178 15.78 -9.20 -4.59
C VAL A 178 17.14 -9.12 -3.92
N VAL A 179 17.39 -8.04 -3.19
CA VAL A 179 18.57 -7.87 -2.33
C VAL A 179 18.07 -7.61 -0.90
N LEU A 180 18.30 -8.57 -0.01
CA LEU A 180 17.84 -8.53 1.37
C LEU A 180 19.05 -8.62 2.32
N PRO A 181 19.38 -7.55 3.07
CA PRO A 181 20.46 -7.60 4.03
C PRO A 181 20.18 -8.62 5.12
N VAL A 182 21.20 -9.36 5.52
CA VAL A 182 21.13 -10.29 6.65
C VAL A 182 21.59 -9.59 7.91
N THR A 183 20.92 -9.86 9.03
CA THR A 183 21.34 -9.40 10.36
C THR A 183 21.63 -10.58 11.27
N GLU A 184 22.44 -10.34 12.30
CA GLU A 184 22.73 -11.30 13.35
C GLU A 184 22.16 -10.84 14.70
N PRO A 185 21.69 -11.76 15.57
CA PRO A 185 21.55 -13.19 15.29
C PRO A 185 20.38 -13.48 14.34
N SER A 186 20.52 -14.46 13.46
CA SER A 186 19.36 -15.02 12.72
C SER A 186 18.83 -16.29 13.41
N ARG A 187 17.51 -16.39 13.50
CA ARG A 187 16.76 -17.58 13.93
C ARG A 187 16.78 -18.68 12.86
N PHE A 188 17.15 -18.34 11.63
CA PHE A 188 17.14 -19.24 10.49
C PHE A 188 18.56 -19.70 10.17
N PRO A 189 18.85 -21.02 10.23
CA PRO A 189 20.20 -21.54 9.99
C PRO A 189 20.80 -21.09 8.65
N ASN A 190 19.98 -21.04 7.60
CA ASN A 190 20.39 -20.59 6.27
C ASN A 190 20.01 -19.13 5.99
N ARG A 191 19.66 -18.34 7.02
CA ARG A 191 19.21 -16.93 6.96
C ARG A 191 17.86 -16.70 6.28
N TYR A 192 17.22 -17.77 5.81
CA TYR A 192 15.83 -17.78 5.35
C TYR A 192 15.19 -19.15 5.56
N VAL A 193 13.86 -19.19 5.48
CA VAL A 193 13.05 -20.41 5.42
C VAL A 193 12.23 -20.43 4.13
N MET A 194 11.79 -21.61 3.72
CA MET A 194 11.01 -21.80 2.50
C MET A 194 9.74 -22.59 2.80
N TYR A 195 8.59 -22.05 2.41
CA TYR A 195 7.33 -22.77 2.52
C TYR A 195 7.23 -23.83 1.42
N GLN A 196 6.81 -25.02 1.83
CA GLN A 196 6.55 -26.16 0.95
C GLN A 196 5.09 -26.17 0.48
N PRO A 197 4.75 -26.89 -0.61
CA PRO A 197 3.38 -26.97 -1.14
C PRO A 197 2.35 -27.50 -0.13
N ASP A 198 2.77 -28.34 0.81
CA ASP A 198 1.95 -28.89 1.89
C ASP A 198 1.76 -27.94 3.09
N GLY A 199 2.36 -26.74 3.03
CA GLY A 199 2.33 -25.74 4.08
C GLY A 199 3.45 -25.89 5.12
N ALA A 200 4.28 -26.92 5.05
CA ALA A 200 5.43 -27.06 5.94
C ALA A 200 6.47 -25.95 5.72
N ILE A 201 7.18 -25.58 6.78
CA ILE A 201 8.28 -24.61 6.70
C ILE A 201 9.60 -25.37 6.73
N GLN A 202 10.32 -25.36 5.61
CA GLN A 202 11.67 -25.91 5.53
C GLN A 202 12.64 -24.94 6.20
N MET A 203 13.27 -25.38 7.29
CA MET A 203 14.18 -24.56 8.11
C MET A 203 15.60 -24.45 7.54
N ARG A 204 15.99 -25.37 6.64
CA ARG A 204 17.31 -25.41 5.99
C ARG A 204 17.17 -25.59 4.47
N PRO A 205 16.49 -24.66 3.78
CA PRO A 205 16.34 -24.73 2.34
C PRO A 205 17.67 -24.45 1.63
N VAL A 206 17.84 -24.99 0.43
CA VAL A 206 18.93 -24.65 -0.49
C VAL A 206 18.30 -24.47 -1.86
N ASP A 207 18.60 -23.36 -2.53
CA ASP A 207 18.06 -23.03 -3.84
C ASP A 207 19.15 -22.36 -4.69
N PRO A 208 19.35 -22.76 -5.96
CA PRO A 208 20.39 -22.19 -6.81
C PRO A 208 20.23 -20.68 -7.06
N HIS A 209 19.00 -20.15 -6.96
CA HIS A 209 18.70 -18.74 -7.15
C HIS A 209 18.87 -17.89 -5.89
N ILE A 210 19.22 -18.48 -4.74
CA ILE A 210 19.34 -17.77 -3.47
C ILE A 210 20.77 -17.90 -2.95
N GLN A 211 21.48 -16.77 -2.87
CA GLN A 211 22.90 -16.76 -2.50
C GLN A 211 23.20 -15.66 -1.49
N LEU A 212 24.03 -15.97 -0.51
CA LEU A 212 24.60 -14.95 0.38
C LEU A 212 25.80 -14.29 -0.32
N ARG A 213 25.71 -12.99 -0.59
CA ARG A 213 26.77 -12.17 -1.19
C ARG A 213 26.87 -10.87 -0.44
N ASP A 214 28.08 -10.52 0.02
CA ASP A 214 28.38 -9.26 0.70
C ASP A 214 27.38 -8.88 1.83
N GLY A 215 27.03 -9.87 2.67
CA GLY A 215 26.10 -9.70 3.79
C GLY A 215 24.62 -9.60 3.40
N CYS A 216 24.27 -9.82 2.12
CA CYS A 216 22.89 -9.83 1.64
C CYS A 216 22.52 -11.19 1.04
N LEU A 217 21.29 -11.63 1.27
CA LEU A 217 20.66 -12.64 0.42
C LEU A 217 20.27 -11.98 -0.90
N VAL A 218 20.80 -12.53 -2.00
CA VAL A 218 20.46 -12.15 -3.37
C VAL A 218 19.61 -13.26 -3.96
N ILE A 219 18.43 -12.88 -4.46
CA ILE A 219 17.49 -13.79 -5.13
C ILE A 219 17.39 -13.35 -6.59
N ASP A 220 18.03 -14.08 -7.50
CA ASP A 220 18.24 -13.68 -8.90
C ASP A 220 17.37 -14.44 -9.91
N GLY A 221 16.49 -15.30 -9.43
CA GLY A 221 15.53 -16.05 -10.24
C GLY A 221 14.38 -16.56 -9.39
N ALA A 222 13.44 -17.27 -10.02
CA ALA A 222 12.31 -17.86 -9.33
C ALA A 222 12.78 -19.04 -8.46
N PRO A 223 12.66 -18.97 -7.12
CA PRO A 223 12.96 -20.11 -6.26
C PRO A 223 12.03 -21.29 -6.56
N GLN A 224 12.45 -22.51 -6.24
CA GLN A 224 11.63 -23.71 -6.40
C GLN A 224 10.24 -23.55 -5.77
N PHE A 225 10.19 -22.96 -4.57
CA PHE A 225 8.96 -22.52 -3.93
C PHE A 225 9.05 -21.03 -3.56
N PRO A 226 8.22 -20.15 -4.14
CA PRO A 226 8.43 -18.70 -4.14
C PRO A 226 8.04 -17.99 -2.84
N LYS A 227 7.53 -18.73 -1.83
CA LYS A 227 7.16 -18.16 -0.53
C LYS A 227 8.29 -18.40 0.47
N LEU A 228 9.03 -17.35 0.74
CA LEU A 228 10.20 -17.35 1.63
C LEU A 228 9.90 -16.56 2.92
N GLY A 229 10.59 -16.90 4.00
CA GLY A 229 10.55 -16.19 5.27
C GLY A 229 11.94 -15.71 5.69
N PHE A 230 12.03 -14.49 6.21
CA PHE A 230 13.26 -13.83 6.63
C PHE A 230 13.06 -13.15 7.99
N ASP A 231 14.15 -12.94 8.73
CA ASP A 231 14.13 -12.31 10.04
C ASP A 231 15.14 -11.16 10.16
N SER A 232 15.43 -10.51 9.03
CA SER A 232 16.32 -9.36 8.99
C SER A 232 15.79 -8.17 9.78
N ALA A 233 16.65 -7.61 10.61
CA ALA A 233 16.46 -6.39 11.37
C ALA A 233 17.13 -5.16 10.72
N ALA A 234 17.57 -5.25 9.46
CA ALA A 234 18.33 -4.18 8.80
C ALA A 234 17.48 -2.94 8.45
N GLY A 235 16.16 -3.06 8.48
CA GLY A 235 15.24 -1.96 8.21
C GLY A 235 15.14 -1.55 6.74
N TRP A 236 15.66 -2.37 5.81
CA TRP A 236 15.46 -2.15 4.38
C TRP A 236 15.63 -3.42 3.55
N PHE A 237 15.09 -3.41 2.33
CA PHE A 237 15.47 -4.33 1.25
C PHE A 237 15.37 -3.61 -0.11
N GLY A 238 16.04 -4.17 -1.12
CA GLY A 238 16.02 -3.73 -2.50
C GLY A 238 15.37 -4.75 -3.43
N TYR A 239 14.76 -4.27 -4.51
CA TYR A 239 14.26 -5.09 -5.61
C TYR A 239 14.58 -4.40 -6.93
N ALA A 240 15.54 -4.95 -7.67
CA ALA A 240 15.91 -4.49 -9.00
C ALA A 240 14.95 -5.13 -10.03
N MET A 241 14.06 -4.32 -10.57
CA MET A 241 13.01 -4.74 -11.50
C MET A 241 13.55 -4.80 -12.94
N PRO A 242 12.94 -5.63 -13.82
CA PRO A 242 13.37 -5.73 -15.22
C PRO A 242 13.06 -4.48 -16.07
N ASN A 243 12.35 -3.50 -15.53
CA ASN A 243 12.03 -2.22 -16.18
C ASN A 243 12.98 -1.09 -15.74
N ASP A 244 14.23 -1.43 -15.40
CA ASP A 244 15.30 -0.51 -14.99
C ASP A 244 14.99 0.34 -13.74
N LEU A 245 14.08 -0.14 -12.87
CA LEU A 245 13.80 0.47 -11.57
C LEU A 245 14.47 -0.31 -10.44
N LEU A 246 15.13 0.40 -9.53
CA LEU A 246 15.52 -0.13 -8.22
C LEU A 246 14.51 0.33 -7.16
N TRP A 247 13.64 -0.58 -6.73
CA TRP A 247 12.75 -0.33 -5.61
C TRP A 247 13.48 -0.55 -4.29
N VAL A 248 13.56 0.49 -3.47
CA VAL A 248 14.10 0.40 -2.10
C VAL A 248 12.99 0.62 -1.11
N LYS A 249 12.71 -0.39 -0.27
CA LYS A 249 11.75 -0.26 0.82
C LYS A 249 12.50 -0.15 2.13
N ARG A 250 12.24 0.92 2.88
CA ARG A 250 12.77 1.14 4.23
C ARG A 250 11.65 1.04 5.25
N PHE A 251 11.96 0.56 6.44
CA PHE A 251 11.01 0.42 7.53
C PHE A 251 11.76 0.46 8.87
N PRO A 252 11.17 1.08 9.90
CA PRO A 252 11.75 1.04 11.23
C PRO A 252 11.69 -0.39 11.80
N VAL A 253 12.73 -0.76 12.53
CA VAL A 253 12.79 -2.02 13.29
C VAL A 253 12.83 -1.69 14.77
N TYR A 254 12.00 -2.38 15.55
CA TYR A 254 11.86 -2.16 16.98
C TYR A 254 12.17 -3.48 17.72
N PRO A 255 13.45 -3.81 17.96
CA PRO A 255 13.83 -5.10 18.57
C PRO A 255 13.21 -5.36 19.94
N ASP A 256 12.95 -4.28 20.70
CA ASP A 256 12.42 -4.34 22.06
C ASP A 256 10.88 -4.27 22.12
N ARG A 257 10.20 -4.35 20.97
CA ARG A 257 8.73 -4.38 20.88
C ARG A 257 8.27 -5.74 20.39
N VAL A 258 8.16 -6.69 21.32
CA VAL A 258 7.51 -8.00 21.11
C VAL A 258 6.72 -8.35 22.36
#